data_AF-W2T2I6-F1
#
_entry.id   AF-W2T2I6-F1
#
_cell.length_a   1.000
_cell.length_b   1.000
_cell.length_c   1.000
_cell.angle_alpha   90.00
_cell.angle_beta   90.00
_cell.angle_gamma   90.00
#
_symmetry.space_group_name_H-M   'P 1'
#
loop_
_entity.id
_entity.type
_entity.pdbx_description
1 polymer ?
#
loop_
_entity_poly.entity_id
_entity_poly.type
_entity_poly.pdbx_seq_one_letter_code
_entity_poly.pdbx_strand_id
1 'polypeptide(L)'
;MIGWSSRTLPTDRASFSNEDGSKSGGMAGFQLKSDGWRWEEPWIVDMDVRKHDKEGWEYATNFVGAAWKSENGVSTFVRRRRLKRHMRYTSLEKWAELPRSNNVLVELTAGGFDLLQEKQCLLFVLCKNGNLLRRVGIHANNPDGDGWHAIDGAITDGEREEFSKICCSPSLGTLIASTWDGR
;
A
#
# COMPACT_ATOMS: atom_id res chain seq x y z
N MET A 1 40.37 -14.74 11.29
CA MET A 1 39.24 -15.15 10.42
C MET A 1 38.79 -13.89 9.68
N ILE A 2 39.07 -13.80 8.37
CA ILE A 2 38.61 -12.68 7.53
C ILE A 2 37.17 -13.00 7.17
N GLY A 3 36.22 -12.16 7.57
CA GLY A 3 34.80 -12.44 7.38
C GLY A 3 33.93 -11.27 7.83
N TRP A 4 32.67 -11.30 7.43
CA TRP A 4 31.71 -10.26 7.76
C TRP A 4 31.27 -10.35 9.22
N SER A 5 31.25 -9.20 9.89
CA SER A 5 30.72 -9.09 11.25
C SER A 5 29.20 -9.19 11.27
N SER A 6 28.66 -9.74 12.36
CA SER A 6 27.22 -9.68 12.70
C SER A 6 26.84 -8.41 13.46
N ARG A 7 27.83 -7.62 13.89
CA ARG A 7 27.65 -6.34 14.59
C ARG A 7 28.21 -5.20 13.75
N THR A 8 27.45 -4.14 13.65
CA THR A 8 27.88 -2.86 13.08
C THR A 8 28.74 -2.09 14.09
N LEU A 9 29.71 -1.34 13.60
CA LEU A 9 30.47 -0.39 14.41
C LEU A 9 29.57 0.81 14.78
N PRO A 10 29.88 1.56 15.85
CA PRO A 10 29.08 2.73 16.25
C PRO A 10 28.94 3.81 15.16
N THR A 11 29.91 3.89 14.24
CA THR A 11 29.93 4.84 13.12
C THR A 11 29.30 4.30 11.84
N ASP A 12 28.92 3.02 11.81
CA ASP A 12 28.27 2.42 10.64
C ASP A 12 26.82 2.89 10.51
N ARG A 13 26.26 2.69 9.32
CA ARG A 13 24.83 2.91 9.07
C ARG A 13 23.98 1.99 9.95
N ALA A 14 22.71 2.38 10.14
CA ALA A 14 21.74 1.57 10.86
C ALA A 14 21.61 0.15 10.27
N SER A 15 21.41 -0.85 11.13
CA SER A 15 21.36 -2.26 10.72
C SER A 15 20.16 -2.62 9.83
N PHE A 16 19.13 -1.77 9.80
CA PHE A 16 17.95 -1.91 8.98
C PHE A 16 17.58 -0.57 8.34
N SER A 17 17.24 -0.62 7.07
CA SER A 17 16.87 0.56 6.28
C SER A 17 15.88 0.19 5.18
N ASN A 18 15.38 1.21 4.49
CA ASN A 18 14.77 1.04 3.17
C ASN A 18 15.84 0.68 2.11
N GLU A 19 15.39 0.42 0.88
CA GLU A 19 16.20 -0.14 -0.23
C GLU A 19 17.46 0.68 -0.57
N ASP A 20 17.36 2.00 -0.54
CA ASP A 20 18.47 2.92 -0.86
C ASP A 20 19.32 3.32 0.36
N GLY A 21 18.94 2.87 1.57
CA GLY A 21 19.63 3.19 2.80
C GLY A 21 19.42 4.61 3.32
N SER A 22 18.51 5.39 2.75
CA SER A 22 18.25 6.79 3.15
C SER A 22 17.46 6.92 4.45
N LYS A 23 16.63 5.92 4.77
CA LYS A 23 15.80 5.90 5.97
C LYS A 23 16.11 4.66 6.79
N SER A 24 16.59 4.87 8.01
CA SER A 24 16.70 3.82 9.01
C SER A 24 15.33 3.46 9.57
N GLY A 25 15.14 2.21 9.97
CA GLY A 25 13.88 1.72 10.52
C GLY A 25 14.07 0.44 11.32
N GLY A 26 13.03 -0.01 12.02
CA GLY A 26 13.05 -1.29 12.74
C GLY A 26 12.08 -2.30 12.12
N MET A 27 12.32 -3.59 12.35
CA MET A 27 11.43 -4.67 11.87
C MET A 27 10.05 -4.66 12.54
N ALA A 28 9.90 -3.97 13.67
CA ALA A 28 8.64 -3.89 14.44
C ALA A 28 7.68 -2.78 13.97
N GLY A 29 8.12 -1.87 13.08
CA GLY A 29 7.31 -0.73 12.63
C GLY A 29 6.25 -1.05 11.57
N PHE A 30 6.20 -2.29 11.08
CA PHE A 30 5.31 -2.69 9.99
C PHE A 30 3.97 -3.16 10.55
N GLN A 31 2.92 -2.38 10.28
CA GLN A 31 1.55 -2.65 10.70
C GLN A 31 0.72 -3.26 9.56
N LEU A 32 -0.28 -4.05 9.94
CA LEU A 32 -1.31 -4.53 9.02
C LEU A 32 -2.15 -3.34 8.54
N LYS A 33 -2.66 -3.40 7.31
CA LYS A 33 -3.48 -2.31 6.74
C LYS A 33 -4.83 -2.15 7.47
N SER A 34 -5.40 -3.26 7.90
CA SER A 34 -6.68 -3.34 8.60
C SER A 34 -6.75 -4.65 9.40
N ASP A 35 -7.81 -4.81 10.21
CA ASP A 35 -8.08 -6.05 10.94
C ASP A 35 -8.39 -7.25 10.04
N GLY A 36 -8.70 -7.00 8.75
CA GLY A 36 -8.91 -8.05 7.76
C GLY A 36 -7.62 -8.74 7.32
N TRP A 37 -6.46 -8.18 7.62
CA TRP A 37 -5.16 -8.75 7.25
C TRP A 37 -4.56 -9.57 8.39
N ARG A 38 -3.79 -10.59 8.01
CA ARG A 38 -2.94 -11.36 8.92
C ARG A 38 -1.58 -11.59 8.27
N TRP A 39 -0.54 -11.56 9.08
CA TRP A 39 0.78 -12.03 8.67
C TRP A 39 0.72 -13.54 8.48
N GLU A 40 1.15 -14.03 7.32
CA GLU A 40 1.20 -15.47 7.06
C GLU A 40 2.39 -16.13 7.77
N GLU A 41 3.50 -15.40 7.85
CA GLU A 41 4.76 -15.91 8.34
C GLU A 41 5.59 -14.82 9.02
N PRO A 42 6.66 -15.18 9.77
CA PRO A 42 7.69 -14.23 10.20
C PRO A 42 8.43 -13.59 9.03
N TRP A 43 9.31 -12.63 9.32
CA TRP A 43 10.21 -12.09 8.30
C TRP A 43 11.12 -13.18 7.74
N ILE A 44 11.18 -13.29 6.42
CA ILE A 44 12.05 -14.19 5.68
C ILE A 44 13.02 -13.40 4.81
N VAL A 45 14.12 -14.04 4.43
CA VAL A 45 15.07 -13.46 3.48
C VAL A 45 14.50 -13.56 2.07
N ASP A 46 14.51 -12.45 1.33
CA ASP A 46 14.12 -12.46 -0.08
C ASP A 46 15.27 -13.01 -0.94
N MET A 47 15.17 -14.30 -1.27
CA MET A 47 16.20 -15.01 -2.03
C MET A 47 15.95 -14.92 -3.53
N ASP A 48 16.95 -14.43 -4.26
CA ASP A 48 17.06 -14.51 -5.72
C ASP A 48 18.47 -15.00 -6.06
N VAL A 49 18.57 -16.22 -6.60
CA VAL A 49 19.84 -16.89 -6.93
C VAL A 49 20.68 -16.13 -7.96
N ARG A 50 20.08 -15.20 -8.71
CA ARG A 50 20.80 -14.37 -9.70
C ARG A 50 21.44 -13.13 -9.07
N LYS A 51 20.97 -12.71 -7.89
CA LYS A 51 21.36 -11.44 -7.24
C LYS A 51 22.08 -11.63 -5.91
N HIS A 52 21.76 -12.70 -5.19
CA HIS A 52 22.23 -12.92 -3.83
C HIS A 52 23.15 -14.13 -3.72
N ASP A 53 23.94 -14.17 -2.65
CA ASP A 53 24.62 -15.39 -2.23
C ASP A 53 23.66 -16.42 -1.59
N LYS A 54 24.21 -17.52 -1.07
CA LYS A 54 23.47 -18.61 -0.43
C LYS A 54 22.71 -18.19 0.84
N GLU A 55 23.07 -17.07 1.46
CA GLU A 55 22.45 -16.53 2.67
C GLU A 55 21.58 -15.29 2.41
N GLY A 56 21.48 -14.87 1.14
CA GLY A 56 20.67 -13.74 0.69
C GLY A 56 21.37 -12.40 0.73
N TRP A 57 22.71 -12.37 0.85
CA TRP A 57 23.46 -11.12 0.83
C TRP A 57 23.79 -10.67 -0.59
N GLU A 58 23.76 -9.36 -0.78
CA GLU A 58 24.39 -8.66 -1.90
C GLU A 58 25.57 -7.83 -1.37
N TYR A 59 26.60 -7.68 -2.19
CA TYR A 59 27.86 -7.03 -1.84
C TYR A 59 28.16 -5.85 -2.75
N ALA A 60 28.79 -4.82 -2.19
CA ALA A 60 29.20 -3.63 -2.93
C ALA A 60 30.44 -2.96 -2.30
N THR A 61 31.05 -2.03 -3.05
CA THR A 61 32.15 -1.16 -2.58
C THR A 61 31.65 -0.10 -1.59
N ASN A 62 30.45 0.43 -1.81
CA ASN A 62 29.78 1.40 -0.93
C ASN A 62 28.26 1.32 -1.15
N PHE A 63 27.47 2.10 -0.40
CA PHE A 63 26.01 2.08 -0.53
C PHE A 63 25.47 2.99 -1.65
N VAL A 64 26.17 4.08 -1.99
CA VAL A 64 25.67 5.13 -2.90
C VAL A 64 26.26 4.95 -4.29
N GLY A 65 25.40 4.83 -5.30
CA GLY A 65 25.81 4.72 -6.71
C GLY A 65 26.50 3.40 -7.06
N ALA A 66 26.40 2.38 -6.19
CA ALA A 66 27.09 1.12 -6.36
C ALA A 66 26.28 0.10 -7.17
N ALA A 67 27.00 -0.72 -7.94
CA ALA A 67 26.46 -1.93 -8.54
C ALA A 67 26.60 -3.08 -7.53
N TRP A 68 25.46 -3.58 -7.05
CA TRP A 68 25.38 -4.73 -6.14
C TRP A 68 25.63 -6.05 -6.87
N LYS A 69 26.33 -6.97 -6.21
CA LYS A 69 26.68 -8.29 -6.76
C LYS A 69 26.42 -9.40 -5.75
N SER A 70 26.21 -10.62 -6.22
CA SER A 70 26.03 -11.80 -5.37
C SER A 70 27.33 -12.29 -4.73
N GLU A 71 28.49 -11.94 -5.29
CA GLU A 71 29.79 -12.46 -4.85
C GLU A 71 30.53 -11.47 -3.95
N ASN A 72 31.01 -11.99 -2.82
CA ASN A 72 31.92 -11.29 -1.92
C ASN A 72 33.33 -11.27 -2.54
N GLY A 73 33.88 -10.07 -2.75
CA GLY A 73 35.18 -9.86 -3.37
C GLY A 73 36.10 -8.98 -2.53
N VAL A 74 37.36 -8.88 -2.93
CA VAL A 74 38.41 -8.13 -2.21
C VAL A 74 38.08 -6.63 -2.07
N SER A 75 37.30 -6.07 -3.00
CA SER A 75 36.85 -4.68 -2.99
C SER A 75 35.43 -4.49 -2.44
N THR A 76 34.87 -5.49 -1.74
CA THR A 76 33.55 -5.35 -1.13
C THR A 76 33.70 -4.95 0.33
N PHE A 77 33.04 -3.85 0.70
CA PHE A 77 33.14 -3.24 2.04
C PHE A 77 31.77 -3.11 2.71
N VAL A 78 30.70 -3.25 1.94
CA VAL A 78 29.34 -3.26 2.45
C VAL A 78 28.57 -4.44 1.90
N ARG A 79 27.61 -4.92 2.68
CA ARG A 79 26.64 -5.92 2.25
C ARG A 79 25.25 -5.54 2.72
N ARG A 80 24.23 -5.96 1.98
CA ARG A 80 22.82 -5.81 2.38
C ARG A 80 22.06 -7.09 2.12
N ARG A 81 20.94 -7.25 2.84
CA ARG A 81 20.04 -8.38 2.67
C ARG A 81 18.61 -7.87 2.74
N ARG A 82 17.80 -8.23 1.75
CA ARG A 82 16.40 -7.85 1.71
C ARG A 82 15.59 -8.83 2.55
N LEU A 83 14.79 -8.30 3.47
CA LEU A 83 13.79 -9.07 4.20
C LEU A 83 12.42 -8.80 3.58
N LYS A 84 11.61 -9.86 3.49
CA LYS A 84 10.21 -9.78 3.07
C LYS A 84 9.32 -10.53 4.06
N ARG A 85 8.04 -10.21 4.04
CA ARG A 85 7.03 -10.85 4.87
C ARG A 85 5.69 -10.77 4.16
N HIS A 86 5.00 -11.90 4.04
CA HIS A 86 3.72 -11.96 3.34
C HIS A 86 2.54 -11.73 4.29
N MET A 87 1.49 -11.10 3.75
CA MET A 87 0.21 -10.90 4.42
C MET A 87 -0.90 -11.49 3.57
N ARG A 88 -1.93 -12.02 4.21
CA ARG A 88 -3.15 -12.52 3.57
C ARG A 88 -4.36 -11.79 4.10
N TYR A 89 -5.33 -11.57 3.21
CA TYR A 89 -6.65 -11.10 3.58
C TYR A 89 -7.52 -12.26 4.07
N THR A 90 -8.12 -12.10 5.25
CA THR A 90 -8.82 -13.17 6.00
C THR A 90 -10.28 -12.86 6.29
N SER A 91 -10.73 -11.62 6.09
CA SER A 91 -12.13 -11.21 6.24
C SER A 91 -12.96 -11.52 5.00
N LEU A 92 -12.89 -12.76 4.52
CA LEU A 92 -13.79 -13.27 3.49
C LEU A 92 -15.16 -13.56 4.11
N GLU A 93 -16.22 -13.24 3.37
CA GLU A 93 -17.63 -13.49 3.78
C GLU A 93 -18.02 -12.86 5.13
N LYS A 94 -17.30 -11.81 5.54
CA LYS A 94 -17.53 -11.08 6.78
C LYS A 94 -17.50 -9.58 6.49
N TRP A 95 -18.20 -8.82 7.33
CA TRP A 95 -18.02 -7.38 7.35
C TRP A 95 -16.58 -7.05 7.76
N ALA A 96 -15.92 -6.19 6.98
CA ALA A 96 -14.61 -5.66 7.28
C ALA A 96 -14.71 -4.15 7.52
N GLU A 97 -14.14 -3.68 8.63
CA GLU A 97 -14.05 -2.24 8.89
C GLU A 97 -12.94 -1.66 8.02
N LEU A 98 -13.28 -0.65 7.21
CA LEU A 98 -12.30 0.14 6.49
C LEU A 98 -11.76 1.25 7.41
N PRO A 99 -10.50 1.69 7.22
CA PRO A 99 -9.95 2.85 7.91
C PRO A 99 -10.93 4.02 7.91
N ARG A 100 -11.20 4.55 9.12
CA ARG A 100 -12.19 5.61 9.34
C ARG A 100 -11.81 6.85 8.55
N SER A 101 -12.80 7.42 7.87
CA SER A 101 -12.73 8.79 7.37
C SER A 101 -13.00 9.76 8.53
N ASN A 102 -12.38 10.94 8.52
CA ASN A 102 -12.76 12.02 9.43
C ASN A 102 -14.18 12.56 9.16
N ASN A 103 -14.75 12.22 8.00
CA ASN A 103 -16.11 12.59 7.62
C ASN A 103 -17.13 11.55 8.07
N VAL A 104 -18.31 12.02 8.45
CA VAL A 104 -19.49 11.15 8.66
C VAL A 104 -20.00 10.70 7.30
N LEU A 105 -19.96 9.39 7.04
CA LEU A 105 -20.45 8.79 5.80
C LEU A 105 -21.96 8.56 5.93
N VAL A 106 -22.72 8.93 4.89
CA VAL A 106 -24.19 8.82 4.87
C VAL A 106 -24.71 7.88 3.78
N GLU A 107 -23.94 7.66 2.71
CA GLU A 107 -24.32 6.77 1.62
C GLU A 107 -23.08 6.08 1.02
N LEU A 108 -23.27 4.85 0.53
CA LEU A 108 -22.23 4.02 -0.08
C LEU A 108 -22.79 3.45 -1.39
N THR A 109 -22.02 3.51 -2.47
CA THR A 109 -22.37 2.83 -3.71
C THR A 109 -21.14 2.16 -4.33
N ALA A 110 -21.37 1.01 -4.97
CA ALA A 110 -20.34 0.24 -5.62
C ALA A 110 -20.77 -0.15 -7.04
N GLY A 111 -19.82 -0.20 -7.97
CA GLY A 111 -20.10 -0.50 -9.37
C GLY A 111 -18.84 -0.85 -10.17
N GLY A 112 -18.98 -0.87 -11.49
CA GLY A 112 -17.89 -1.23 -12.41
C GLY A 112 -17.43 -2.69 -12.33
N PHE A 113 -18.26 -3.58 -11.78
CA PHE A 113 -17.95 -5.01 -11.63
C PHE A 113 -17.75 -5.71 -12.98
N ASP A 114 -18.51 -5.34 -14.01
CA ASP A 114 -18.38 -5.95 -15.36
C ASP A 114 -17.34 -5.23 -16.23
N LEU A 115 -16.91 -4.04 -15.82
CA LEU A 115 -15.96 -3.20 -16.55
C LEU A 115 -14.50 -3.48 -16.13
N LEU A 116 -14.29 -3.69 -14.84
CA LEU A 116 -12.96 -3.84 -14.26
C LEU A 116 -12.50 -5.30 -14.28
N GLN A 117 -11.21 -5.52 -14.04
CA GLN A 117 -10.68 -6.88 -13.93
C GLN A 117 -11.31 -7.62 -12.74
N GLU A 118 -11.23 -8.95 -12.75
CA GLU A 118 -11.75 -9.78 -11.66
C GLU A 118 -11.30 -9.27 -10.28
N LYS A 119 -12.24 -9.25 -9.33
CA LYS A 119 -12.02 -8.81 -7.94
C LYS A 119 -11.59 -7.34 -7.81
N GLN A 120 -11.98 -6.50 -8.77
CA GLN A 120 -11.93 -5.04 -8.66
C GLN A 120 -13.36 -4.47 -8.65
N CYS A 121 -13.51 -3.29 -8.06
CA CYS A 121 -14.75 -2.52 -8.13
C CYS A 121 -14.44 -1.03 -7.98
N LEU A 122 -15.41 -0.21 -8.36
CA LEU A 122 -15.48 1.18 -7.94
C LEU A 122 -16.30 1.24 -6.65
N LEU A 123 -15.81 2.01 -5.67
CA LEU A 123 -16.48 2.23 -4.40
C LEU A 123 -16.47 3.71 -4.07
N PHE A 124 -17.66 4.27 -3.85
CA PHE A 124 -17.87 5.68 -3.56
C PHE A 124 -18.68 5.85 -2.29
N VAL A 125 -18.41 6.93 -1.56
CA VAL A 125 -19.15 7.33 -0.38
C VAL A 125 -19.54 8.79 -0.44
N LEU A 126 -20.78 9.07 -0.03
CA LEU A 126 -21.26 10.41 0.23
C LEU A 126 -21.07 10.72 1.71
N CYS A 127 -20.51 11.88 2.00
CA CYS A 127 -20.34 12.39 3.35
C CYS A 127 -21.51 13.32 3.73
N LYS A 128 -21.78 13.46 5.02
CA LYS A 128 -22.85 14.33 5.57
C LYS A 128 -22.72 15.80 5.13
N ASN A 129 -21.50 16.26 4.84
CA ASN A 129 -21.20 17.60 4.34
C ASN A 129 -21.25 17.73 2.82
N GLY A 130 -21.91 16.80 2.12
CA GLY A 130 -22.03 16.79 0.65
C GLY A 130 -20.77 16.34 -0.09
N ASN A 131 -19.66 16.08 0.59
CA ASN A 131 -18.42 15.65 -0.06
C ASN A 131 -18.52 14.21 -0.57
N LEU A 132 -18.00 13.99 -1.77
CA LEU A 132 -17.88 12.68 -2.39
C LEU A 132 -16.46 12.16 -2.24
N LEU A 133 -16.30 10.92 -1.79
CA LEU A 133 -15.00 10.25 -1.74
C LEU A 133 -15.04 8.95 -2.54
N ARG A 134 -13.95 8.64 -3.24
CA ARG A 134 -13.69 7.35 -3.90
C ARG A 134 -12.68 6.56 -3.11
N ARG A 135 -12.93 5.26 -2.91
CA ARG A 135 -11.90 4.35 -2.42
C ARG A 135 -10.96 4.00 -3.57
N VAL A 136 -9.65 4.15 -3.37
CA VAL A 136 -8.63 3.86 -4.38
C VAL A 136 -7.83 2.62 -4.03
N GLY A 137 -7.15 2.02 -5.02
CA GLY A 137 -6.24 0.90 -4.81
C GLY A 137 -6.91 -0.45 -4.57
N ILE A 138 -8.23 -0.55 -4.75
CA ILE A 138 -8.96 -1.82 -4.66
C ILE A 138 -8.52 -2.71 -5.82
N HIS A 139 -8.02 -3.90 -5.49
CA HIS A 139 -7.75 -4.96 -6.46
C HIS A 139 -7.69 -6.32 -5.78
N ALA A 140 -7.51 -7.39 -6.56
CA ALA A 140 -7.54 -8.78 -6.08
C ALA A 140 -6.65 -9.05 -4.84
N ASN A 141 -5.47 -8.43 -4.78
CA ASN A 141 -4.52 -8.57 -3.68
C ASN A 141 -4.58 -7.41 -2.66
N ASN A 142 -5.59 -6.56 -2.73
CA ASN A 142 -5.83 -5.46 -1.80
C ASN A 142 -7.33 -5.08 -1.80
N PRO A 143 -8.22 -5.97 -1.32
CA PRO A 143 -9.66 -5.73 -1.36
C PRO A 143 -10.08 -4.49 -0.56
N ASP A 144 -9.34 -4.14 0.50
CA ASP A 144 -9.60 -2.93 1.31
C ASP A 144 -9.29 -1.63 0.57
N GLY A 145 -8.48 -1.67 -0.49
CA GLY A 145 -7.88 -0.47 -1.08
C GLY A 145 -6.89 0.23 -0.15
N ASP A 146 -6.34 1.35 -0.62
CA ASP A 146 -5.27 2.09 0.05
C ASP A 146 -5.75 3.34 0.79
N GLY A 147 -6.90 3.91 0.41
CA GLY A 147 -7.43 5.09 1.06
C GLY A 147 -8.63 5.72 0.35
N TRP A 148 -9.13 6.80 0.94
CA TRP A 148 -10.21 7.62 0.39
C TRP A 148 -9.62 8.85 -0.31
N HIS A 149 -10.02 9.07 -1.56
CA HIS A 149 -9.71 10.27 -2.33
C HIS A 149 -10.96 11.11 -2.50
N ALA A 150 -10.86 12.40 -2.19
CA ALA A 150 -11.94 13.32 -2.50
C ALA A 150 -12.14 13.41 -4.01
N ILE A 151 -13.39 13.38 -4.44
CA ILE A 151 -13.79 13.76 -5.79
C ILE A 151 -14.22 15.22 -5.70
N ASP A 152 -13.66 16.04 -6.58
CA ASP A 152 -14.06 17.44 -6.69
C ASP A 152 -15.56 17.49 -6.98
N GLY A 153 -16.26 18.35 -6.24
CA GLY A 153 -17.69 18.53 -6.44
C GLY A 153 -17.98 19.17 -7.79
N ALA A 154 -19.24 19.08 -8.23
CA ALA A 154 -19.70 19.99 -9.27
C ALA A 154 -19.59 21.42 -8.72
N ILE A 155 -18.97 22.29 -9.50
CA ILE A 155 -18.97 23.73 -9.23
C ILE A 155 -19.99 24.32 -10.19
N THR A 156 -21.08 24.84 -9.64
CA THR A 156 -22.11 25.53 -10.40
C THR A 156 -22.19 26.95 -9.87
N ASP A 157 -22.16 27.93 -10.77
CA ASP A 157 -22.20 29.36 -10.45
C ASP A 157 -21.14 29.84 -9.43
N GLY A 158 -20.01 29.12 -9.36
CA GLY A 158 -18.90 29.45 -8.45
C GLY A 158 -19.05 28.94 -7.03
N GLU A 159 -20.14 28.24 -6.72
CA GLU A 159 -20.35 27.56 -5.44
C GLU A 159 -20.16 26.04 -5.58
N ARG A 160 -19.68 25.41 -4.51
CA ARG A 160 -19.54 23.95 -4.47
C ARG A 160 -20.91 23.34 -4.20
N GLU A 161 -21.40 22.52 -5.11
CA GLU A 161 -22.67 21.82 -4.90
C GLU A 161 -22.52 20.74 -3.82
N GLU A 162 -23.54 20.66 -2.95
CA GLU A 162 -23.67 19.61 -1.96
C GLU A 162 -24.55 18.48 -2.51
N PHE A 163 -23.97 17.30 -2.69
CA PHE A 163 -24.69 16.12 -3.14
C PHE A 163 -25.56 15.53 -2.02
N SER A 164 -26.72 14.98 -2.40
CA SER A 164 -27.72 14.38 -1.52
C SER A 164 -27.85 12.86 -1.71
N LYS A 165 -27.57 12.35 -2.91
CA LYS A 165 -27.67 10.93 -3.29
C LYS A 165 -26.59 10.53 -4.28
N ILE A 166 -26.18 9.25 -4.25
CA ILE A 166 -25.23 8.69 -5.20
C ILE A 166 -25.61 7.27 -5.64
N CYS A 167 -25.33 6.94 -6.90
CA CYS A 167 -25.49 5.60 -7.45
C CYS A 167 -24.40 5.32 -8.49
N CYS A 168 -23.80 4.13 -8.45
CA CYS A 168 -22.81 3.71 -9.43
C CYS A 168 -23.32 2.51 -10.25
N SER A 169 -23.17 2.59 -11.57
CA SER A 169 -23.53 1.51 -12.48
C SER A 169 -22.62 0.28 -12.29
N PRO A 170 -23.19 -0.92 -12.10
CA PRO A 170 -22.43 -2.17 -12.07
C PRO A 170 -21.66 -2.43 -13.37
N SER A 171 -22.27 -2.16 -14.52
CA SER A 171 -21.73 -2.55 -15.82
C SER A 171 -20.89 -1.46 -16.49
N LEU A 172 -21.29 -0.19 -16.34
CA LEU A 172 -20.62 0.93 -16.99
C LEU A 172 -19.64 1.67 -16.07
N GLY A 173 -19.71 1.44 -14.76
CA GLY A 173 -18.91 2.18 -13.78
C GLY A 173 -19.24 3.67 -13.67
N THR A 174 -20.27 4.14 -14.37
CA THR A 174 -20.74 5.54 -14.29
C THR A 174 -21.26 5.84 -12.90
N LEU A 175 -20.74 6.89 -12.27
CA LEU A 175 -21.28 7.44 -11.04
C LEU A 175 -22.28 8.55 -11.37
N ILE A 176 -23.48 8.43 -10.82
CA ILE A 176 -24.51 9.46 -10.82
C ILE A 176 -24.59 10.00 -9.40
N ALA A 177 -24.55 11.32 -9.26
CA ALA A 177 -24.80 12.02 -8.02
C ALA A 177 -25.90 13.03 -8.27
N SER A 178 -26.79 13.23 -7.31
CA SER A 178 -27.80 14.28 -7.38
C SER A 178 -27.68 15.25 -6.21
N THR A 179 -28.06 16.50 -6.43
CA THR A 179 -28.12 17.55 -5.39
C THR A 179 -29.47 17.55 -4.68
N TRP A 180 -29.64 18.43 -3.70
CA TRP A 180 -30.93 18.63 -3.03
C TRP A 180 -32.00 19.29 -3.91
N ASP A 181 -31.60 20.07 -4.91
CA ASP A 181 -32.50 20.72 -5.88
C ASP A 181 -32.79 19.86 -7.12
N GLY A 182 -32.31 18.62 -7.14
CA GLY A 182 -32.64 17.62 -8.16
C GLY A 182 -31.84 17.73 -9.46
N ARG A 183 -30.68 18.39 -9.43
CA ARG A 183 -29.69 18.36 -10.51
C ARG A 183 -28.84 17.10 -10.43
#